data_AF-A0AB34HCC9-F1
#
_entry.id   AF-A0AB34HCC9-F1
#
_cell.length_a   1.000
_cell.length_b   1.000
_cell.length_c   1.000
_cell.angle_alpha   90.00
_cell.angle_beta   90.00
_cell.angle_gamma   90.00
#
_symmetry.space_group_name_H-M   'P 1'
#
loop_
_entity.id
_entity.type
_entity.pdbx_description
1 polymer ?
#
loop_
_entity_poly.entity_id
_entity_poly.type
_entity_poly.pdbx_seq_one_letter_code
_entity_poly.pdbx_strand_id
1 'polypeptide(L)'
;MKRLLGMEMIEKGLLEEMGLELNLKPWATDGGAHFWEVPKTAFRSVYDDQPNAHKKFMEKLDACIRNHDKEIEKMCNFHHQGFVDAITELLKVRTDAEKLKVQVTDTNRRFQDAGKEVIVQTEDIIRCRIQQRNITTVVEKLQLCLPVLEMYSKLKEQMSAKRYYSALKTMEQLENVYFPRVSQYRFCQLMIENLPKLREDIKEISMSDLKDFLESIRKHSDKIGETAMKQAQQQKLFSVILQKQNNVKFGKTVYINDRIPEERNEIVLKPVFEEEDENEEEVLTVQDLVDFSPVYRCLHIYSVLGDEETFENYYRKQRKKQARLVLQPQSNMHETVDGYRRYFTQIVGFFVVEDHILHVTQGLVTRAYTDELWNMALSKIIAVLRAHSSYCTDPDLVLELKNLIVIFADTLQGYGFPVNRLFDLLFEIRDQYNETLLKKWAGVFRDIFEEDNYSPIPIVNEEEYKTVISKFPFQDPDLEKQSFPKKLPMSQSVPHIYIQVKEFIYASLKFSESLHRSSTEIDDMLRKSTNLLLTRTLSSCLLNLIKKPHIGLTELVQIIINTTHLEQACKYLEDFITNITNISQETVHTTRLYGLSTFKVLGVIRVK
;
A
#
# COMPACT_ATOMS: atom_id res chain seq x y z
N MET A 1 59.75 -27.79 -28.83
CA MET A 1 60.20 -28.88 -27.93
C MET A 1 61.45 -29.63 -28.41
N LYS A 2 61.67 -29.88 -29.72
CA LYS A 2 62.94 -30.46 -30.26
C LYS A 2 64.23 -29.61 -30.09
N ARG A 3 64.20 -28.50 -29.34
CA ARG A 3 65.39 -27.70 -28.91
C ARG A 3 65.61 -27.71 -27.39
N LEU A 4 64.86 -28.52 -26.65
CA LEU A 4 64.85 -28.56 -25.16
C LEU A 4 65.31 -29.91 -24.58
N LEU A 5 65.67 -30.87 -25.43
CA LEU A 5 66.21 -32.17 -25.07
C LEU A 5 67.53 -32.33 -25.82
N GLY A 6 68.62 -31.84 -25.22
CA GLY A 6 69.93 -31.72 -25.86
C GLY A 6 70.50 -33.07 -26.29
N MET A 7 70.34 -33.41 -27.58
CA MET A 7 70.89 -34.62 -28.21
C MET A 7 71.69 -34.26 -29.48
N GLU A 8 72.62 -33.31 -29.35
CA GLU A 8 73.66 -33.02 -30.36
C GLU A 8 75.08 -33.08 -29.78
N MET A 9 75.26 -33.51 -28.51
CA MET A 9 76.58 -33.60 -27.85
C MET A 9 77.05 -35.02 -27.49
N ILE A 10 76.40 -36.08 -27.98
CA ILE A 10 76.78 -37.46 -27.62
C ILE A 10 77.77 -38.09 -28.63
N GLU A 11 77.74 -37.70 -29.91
CA GLU A 11 78.65 -38.28 -30.92
C GLU A 11 80.10 -37.77 -30.87
N LYS A 12 80.38 -36.66 -30.16
CA LYS A 12 81.77 -36.15 -30.01
C LYS A 12 82.48 -36.61 -28.74
N GLY A 13 81.77 -36.88 -27.64
CA GLY A 13 82.40 -37.23 -26.36
C GLY A 13 82.92 -38.67 -26.27
N LEU A 14 82.26 -39.61 -26.96
CA LEU A 14 82.58 -41.05 -26.87
C LEU A 14 83.83 -41.49 -27.65
N LEU A 15 84.41 -40.62 -28.48
CA LEU A 15 85.63 -40.89 -29.25
C LEU A 15 86.91 -40.35 -28.57
N GLU A 16 86.80 -39.47 -27.57
CA GLU A 16 87.95 -38.94 -26.82
C GLU A 16 88.26 -39.76 -25.54
N GLU A 17 87.33 -40.56 -25.02
CA GLU A 17 87.57 -41.45 -23.86
C GLU A 17 88.21 -42.81 -24.21
N MET A 18 88.16 -43.25 -25.47
CA MET A 18 88.75 -44.53 -25.90
C MET A 18 90.25 -44.42 -26.20
N GLY A 19 91.04 -44.07 -25.18
CA GLY A 19 92.49 -43.88 -25.24
C GLY A 19 93.29 -45.10 -25.74
N LEU A 20 93.34 -45.26 -27.06
CA LEU A 20 94.07 -46.30 -27.78
C LEU A 20 95.27 -45.69 -28.52
N GLU A 21 96.36 -45.44 -27.79
CA GLU A 21 97.67 -45.24 -28.40
C GLU A 21 98.08 -46.51 -29.17
N LEU A 22 97.89 -46.52 -30.49
CA LEU A 22 98.48 -47.51 -31.40
C LEU A 22 99.99 -47.26 -31.51
N ASN A 23 100.70 -47.64 -30.45
CA ASN A 23 102.13 -47.41 -30.23
C ASN A 23 102.99 -48.39 -31.06
N LEU A 24 102.87 -48.30 -32.39
CA LEU A 24 103.68 -49.04 -33.36
C LEU A 24 105.09 -48.46 -33.45
N LYS A 25 105.96 -48.86 -32.51
CA LYS A 25 107.40 -48.55 -32.59
C LYS A 25 108.02 -49.17 -33.85
N PRO A 26 108.83 -48.42 -34.62
CA PRO A 26 109.64 -49.00 -35.68
C PRO A 26 110.67 -49.96 -35.08
N TRP A 27 110.87 -51.13 -35.71
CA TRP A 27 112.03 -51.95 -35.37
C TRP A 27 113.30 -51.25 -35.85
N ALA A 28 114.28 -51.11 -34.95
CA ALA A 28 115.55 -50.48 -35.26
C ALA A 28 116.51 -51.51 -35.86
N THR A 29 116.98 -51.27 -37.08
CA THR A 29 118.19 -51.91 -37.60
C THR A 29 119.40 -51.11 -37.12
N ASP A 30 120.00 -51.54 -36.01
CA ASP A 30 121.29 -51.05 -35.56
C ASP A 30 122.18 -52.23 -35.18
N GLY A 31 123.44 -52.21 -35.65
CA GLY A 31 124.33 -53.37 -35.71
C GLY A 31 124.22 -54.17 -37.03
N GLY A 32 125.32 -54.46 -37.74
CA GLY A 32 126.71 -54.09 -37.45
C GLY A 32 127.61 -54.25 -38.68
N ALA A 33 128.75 -53.58 -38.66
CA ALA A 33 129.66 -53.46 -39.80
C ALA A 33 130.41 -54.76 -40.13
N HIS A 34 129.82 -55.65 -40.94
CA HIS A 34 130.54 -56.75 -41.61
C HIS A 34 130.04 -57.10 -43.04
N PHE A 35 128.95 -56.49 -43.52
CA PHE A 35 128.22 -56.95 -44.72
C PHE A 35 128.96 -56.77 -46.07
N TRP A 36 130.03 -55.97 -46.15
CA TRP A 36 130.69 -55.61 -47.42
C TRP A 36 132.20 -55.93 -47.52
N GLU A 37 132.82 -56.67 -46.60
CA GLU A 37 134.27 -56.96 -46.69
C GLU A 37 134.64 -58.12 -47.64
N VAL A 38 133.67 -58.94 -48.06
CA VAL A 38 133.94 -60.17 -48.82
C VAL A 38 134.11 -59.99 -50.36
N PRO A 39 133.54 -59.00 -51.06
CA PRO A 39 133.72 -58.87 -52.51
C PRO A 39 135.18 -58.61 -52.94
N LYS A 40 135.96 -57.87 -52.15
CA LYS A 40 137.31 -57.41 -52.53
C LYS A 40 138.31 -58.55 -52.77
N THR A 41 138.20 -59.64 -52.00
CA THR A 41 139.05 -60.84 -52.20
C THR A 41 138.51 -61.75 -53.31
N ALA A 42 137.19 -61.77 -53.53
CA ALA A 42 136.58 -62.58 -54.57
C ALA A 42 136.90 -62.05 -55.98
N PHE A 43 136.72 -60.75 -56.22
CA PHE A 43 137.00 -60.14 -57.53
C PHE A 43 138.49 -60.23 -57.94
N ARG A 44 139.42 -60.18 -56.97
CA ARG A 44 140.86 -60.26 -57.29
C ARG A 44 141.28 -61.64 -57.82
N SER A 45 140.59 -62.71 -57.41
CA SER A 45 140.84 -64.07 -57.92
C SER A 45 140.20 -64.40 -59.29
N VAL A 46 139.50 -63.43 -59.89
CA VAL A 46 138.87 -63.56 -61.22
C VAL A 46 139.68 -62.85 -62.32
N TYR A 47 140.67 -62.02 -61.94
CA TYR A 47 141.54 -61.29 -62.89
C TYR A 47 142.90 -61.97 -63.14
N ASP A 48 143.29 -62.94 -62.31
CA ASP A 48 144.42 -63.84 -62.57
C ASP A 48 143.89 -65.12 -63.24
N ASP A 49 144.31 -65.40 -64.47
CA ASP A 49 143.82 -66.49 -65.34
C ASP A 49 144.09 -67.91 -64.79
N GLN A 50 143.38 -68.32 -63.75
CA GLN A 50 143.39 -69.69 -63.23
C GLN A 50 142.14 -70.49 -63.63
N PRO A 51 142.30 -71.67 -64.25
CA PRO A 51 141.18 -72.53 -64.60
C PRO A 51 140.59 -73.19 -63.34
N ASN A 52 139.67 -72.48 -62.66
CA ASN A 52 138.64 -72.93 -61.71
C ASN A 52 138.03 -71.78 -60.87
N ALA A 53 138.42 -70.51 -61.07
CA ALA A 53 137.95 -69.38 -60.26
C ALA A 53 136.42 -69.28 -60.12
N HIS A 54 135.70 -69.49 -61.22
CA HIS A 54 134.22 -69.39 -61.25
C HIS A 54 133.53 -70.45 -60.36
N LYS A 55 134.13 -71.63 -60.17
CA LYS A 55 133.57 -72.69 -59.33
C LYS A 55 133.71 -72.36 -57.84
N LYS A 56 134.87 -71.85 -57.43
CA LYS A 56 135.11 -71.36 -56.05
C LYS A 56 134.25 -70.15 -55.68
N PHE A 57 133.89 -69.30 -56.65
CA PHE A 57 132.94 -68.22 -56.43
C PHE A 57 131.53 -68.76 -56.15
N MET A 58 131.03 -69.67 -56.99
CA MET A 58 129.72 -70.31 -56.78
C MET A 58 129.65 -71.05 -55.44
N GLU A 59 130.68 -71.82 -55.08
CA GLU A 59 130.75 -72.51 -53.78
C GLU A 59 130.68 -71.55 -52.58
N LYS A 60 131.30 -70.36 -52.67
CA LYS A 60 131.21 -69.31 -51.64
C LYS A 60 129.86 -68.59 -51.64
N LEU A 61 129.26 -68.36 -52.81
CA LEU A 61 127.93 -67.76 -52.93
C LEU A 61 126.87 -68.69 -52.34
N ASP A 62 126.89 -69.97 -52.70
CA ASP A 62 126.02 -71.01 -52.15
C ASP A 62 126.19 -71.18 -50.63
N ALA A 63 127.42 -71.04 -50.11
CA ALA A 63 127.67 -71.04 -48.67
C ALA A 63 127.06 -69.82 -47.97
N CYS A 64 127.10 -68.64 -48.61
CA CYS A 64 126.47 -67.42 -48.10
C CYS A 64 124.93 -67.54 -48.09
N ILE A 65 124.34 -68.00 -49.19
CA ILE A 65 122.88 -68.24 -49.31
C ILE A 65 122.41 -69.19 -48.21
N ARG A 66 123.04 -70.36 -48.07
CA ARG A 66 122.71 -71.33 -47.00
C ARG A 66 122.88 -70.78 -45.58
N ASN A 67 123.74 -69.77 -45.38
CA ASN A 67 123.93 -69.15 -44.07
C ASN A 67 122.82 -68.13 -43.78
N HIS A 68 122.44 -67.30 -44.76
CA HIS A 68 121.29 -66.40 -44.62
C HIS A 68 119.95 -67.14 -44.54
N ASP A 69 119.76 -68.24 -45.29
CA ASP A 69 118.58 -69.10 -45.15
C ASP A 69 118.46 -69.63 -43.71
N LYS A 70 119.57 -70.04 -43.09
CA LYS A 70 119.60 -70.44 -41.67
C LYS A 70 119.31 -69.30 -40.70
N GLU A 71 119.76 -68.08 -40.97
CA GLU A 71 119.44 -66.94 -40.11
C GLU A 71 117.97 -66.51 -40.25
N ILE A 72 117.42 -66.55 -41.47
CA ILE A 72 115.99 -66.34 -41.72
C ILE A 72 115.16 -67.42 -41.01
N GLU A 73 115.51 -68.69 -41.14
CA GLU A 73 114.85 -69.81 -40.45
C GLU A 73 114.90 -69.64 -38.92
N LYS A 74 116.04 -69.19 -38.37
CA LYS A 74 116.20 -68.94 -36.94
C LYS A 74 115.39 -67.73 -36.46
N MET A 75 115.32 -66.65 -37.25
CA MET A 75 114.54 -65.45 -36.94
C MET A 75 113.03 -65.71 -37.06
N CYS A 76 112.60 -66.44 -38.09
CA CYS A 76 111.22 -66.89 -38.24
C CYS A 76 110.82 -67.81 -37.08
N ASN A 77 111.64 -68.79 -36.69
CA ASN A 77 111.35 -69.65 -35.53
C ASN A 77 111.28 -68.86 -34.21
N PHE A 78 112.05 -67.79 -34.04
CA PHE A 78 112.00 -66.94 -32.85
C PHE A 78 110.75 -66.06 -32.76
N HIS A 79 110.26 -65.54 -33.90
CA HIS A 79 109.11 -64.63 -33.95
C HIS A 79 107.78 -65.26 -34.39
N HIS A 80 107.78 -66.51 -34.87
CA HIS A 80 106.58 -67.23 -35.33
C HIS A 80 105.48 -67.26 -34.27
N GLN A 81 105.83 -67.60 -33.02
CA GLN A 81 104.84 -67.68 -31.94
C GLN A 81 104.18 -66.33 -31.67
N GLY A 82 104.96 -65.24 -31.54
CA GLY A 82 104.40 -63.89 -31.33
C GLY A 82 103.53 -63.39 -32.48
N PHE A 83 103.82 -63.80 -33.72
CA PHE A 83 102.96 -63.52 -34.88
C PHE A 83 101.65 -64.33 -34.86
N VAL A 84 101.70 -65.61 -34.47
CA VAL A 84 100.51 -66.45 -34.27
C VAL A 84 99.64 -65.93 -33.13
N ASP A 85 100.25 -65.52 -32.01
CA ASP A 85 99.55 -64.95 -30.87
C ASP A 85 98.87 -63.62 -31.24
N ALA A 86 99.57 -62.75 -31.99
CA ALA A 86 99.00 -61.50 -32.50
C ALA A 86 97.83 -61.73 -33.48
N ILE A 87 97.93 -62.70 -34.39
CA ILE A 87 96.81 -63.10 -35.27
C ILE A 87 95.65 -63.66 -34.44
N THR A 88 95.93 -64.45 -33.41
CA THR A 88 94.90 -65.07 -32.56
C THR A 88 94.15 -64.03 -31.76
N GLU A 89 94.83 -63.05 -31.16
CA GLU A 89 94.17 -61.91 -30.51
C GLU A 89 93.43 -61.02 -31.51
N LEU A 90 93.93 -60.80 -32.73
CA LEU A 90 93.20 -60.02 -33.74
C LEU A 90 91.92 -60.73 -34.21
N LEU A 91 91.94 -62.06 -34.34
CA LEU A 91 90.74 -62.89 -34.59
C LEU A 91 89.75 -62.85 -33.43
N LYS A 92 90.24 -62.80 -32.19
CA LYS A 92 89.43 -62.68 -30.96
C LYS A 92 88.79 -61.30 -30.85
N VAL A 93 89.55 -60.22 -31.04
CA VAL A 93 89.05 -58.83 -31.14
C VAL A 93 88.00 -58.71 -32.25
N ARG A 94 88.21 -59.31 -33.42
CA ARG A 94 87.18 -59.35 -34.48
C ARG A 94 85.90 -60.05 -34.02
N THR A 95 86.03 -61.15 -33.28
CA THR A 95 84.88 -61.91 -32.76
C THR A 95 84.13 -61.13 -31.69
N ASP A 96 84.84 -60.45 -30.79
CA ASP A 96 84.25 -59.65 -29.72
C ASP A 96 83.68 -58.31 -30.24
N ALA A 97 84.26 -57.72 -31.29
CA ALA A 97 83.69 -56.60 -32.01
C ALA A 97 82.36 -56.95 -32.71
N GLU A 98 82.26 -58.15 -33.31
CA GLU A 98 81.00 -58.60 -33.92
C GLU A 98 79.94 -58.90 -32.82
N LYS A 99 80.33 -59.49 -31.68
CA LYS A 99 79.42 -59.63 -30.51
C LYS A 99 78.94 -58.27 -30.00
N LEU A 100 79.85 -57.29 -29.84
CA LEU A 100 79.51 -55.95 -29.38
C LEU A 100 78.55 -55.26 -30.36
N LYS A 101 78.79 -55.38 -31.67
CA LYS A 101 77.90 -54.88 -32.72
C LYS A 101 76.51 -55.52 -32.65
N VAL A 102 76.40 -56.83 -32.39
CA VAL A 102 75.10 -57.50 -32.14
C VAL A 102 74.43 -56.96 -30.86
N GLN A 103 75.17 -56.80 -29.77
CA GLN A 103 74.63 -56.26 -28.51
C GLN A 103 74.18 -54.80 -28.65
N VAL A 104 74.93 -53.94 -29.34
CA VAL A 104 74.58 -52.54 -29.61
C VAL A 104 73.36 -52.44 -30.51
N THR A 105 73.26 -53.26 -31.56
CA THR A 105 72.09 -53.26 -32.46
C THR A 105 70.83 -53.80 -31.78
N ASP A 106 70.92 -54.86 -30.96
CA ASP A 106 69.81 -55.35 -30.14
C ASP A 106 69.40 -54.34 -29.07
N THR A 107 70.35 -53.72 -28.38
CA THR A 107 70.07 -52.66 -27.39
C THR A 107 69.40 -51.45 -28.02
N ASN A 108 69.88 -50.98 -29.18
CA ASN A 108 69.24 -49.90 -29.92
C ASN A 108 67.82 -50.30 -30.38
N ARG A 109 67.60 -51.55 -30.82
CA ARG A 109 66.26 -52.03 -31.18
C ARG A 109 65.32 -52.01 -29.98
N ARG A 110 65.73 -52.59 -28.85
CA ARG A 110 64.95 -52.59 -27.59
C ARG A 110 64.65 -51.16 -27.11
N PHE A 111 65.63 -50.25 -27.21
CA PHE A 111 65.46 -48.84 -26.88
C PHE A 111 64.45 -48.14 -27.79
N GLN A 112 64.51 -48.39 -29.11
CA GLN A 112 63.52 -47.84 -30.04
C GLN A 112 62.11 -48.42 -29.82
N ASP A 113 61.99 -49.70 -29.51
CA ASP A 113 60.70 -50.35 -29.27
C ASP A 113 60.07 -49.86 -27.94
N ALA A 114 60.86 -49.75 -26.86
CA ALA A 114 60.42 -49.08 -25.63
C ALA A 114 60.11 -47.59 -25.85
N GLY A 115 60.89 -46.90 -26.67
CA GLY A 115 60.65 -45.50 -27.04
C GLY A 115 59.33 -45.29 -27.78
N LYS A 116 58.94 -46.21 -28.68
CA LYS A 116 57.62 -46.19 -29.33
C LYS A 116 56.49 -46.34 -28.32
N GLU A 117 56.62 -47.28 -27.37
CA GLU A 117 55.61 -47.47 -26.33
C GLU A 117 55.45 -46.22 -25.45
N VAL A 118 56.56 -45.61 -25.03
CA VAL A 118 56.56 -44.35 -24.26
C VAL A 118 55.93 -43.20 -25.06
N ILE A 119 56.15 -43.12 -26.39
CA ILE A 119 55.50 -42.13 -27.25
C ILE A 119 53.98 -42.33 -27.26
N VAL A 120 53.50 -43.56 -27.45
CA VAL A 120 52.05 -43.87 -27.44
C VAL A 120 51.41 -43.52 -26.10
N GLN A 121 52.03 -43.93 -24.99
CA GLN A 121 51.56 -43.56 -23.65
C GLN A 121 51.57 -42.04 -23.43
N THR A 122 52.55 -41.32 -23.97
CA THR A 122 52.62 -39.86 -23.90
C THR A 122 51.49 -39.19 -24.70
N GLU A 123 51.17 -39.70 -25.89
CA GLU A 123 50.04 -39.21 -26.69
C GLU A 123 48.69 -39.45 -25.98
N ASP A 124 48.50 -40.61 -25.36
CA ASP A 124 47.34 -40.92 -24.54
C ASP A 124 47.23 -39.97 -23.33
N ILE A 125 48.34 -39.68 -22.63
CA ILE A 125 48.37 -38.71 -21.53
C ILE A 125 48.02 -37.29 -22.02
N ILE A 126 48.50 -36.88 -23.20
CA ILE A 126 48.15 -35.59 -23.81
C ILE A 126 46.65 -35.54 -24.12
N ARG A 127 46.08 -36.60 -24.71
CA ARG A 127 44.64 -36.69 -24.98
C ARG A 127 43.82 -36.59 -23.69
N CYS A 128 44.22 -37.30 -22.64
CA CYS A 128 43.57 -37.24 -21.32
C CYS A 128 43.66 -35.84 -20.70
N ARG A 129 44.80 -35.14 -20.80
CA ARG A 129 44.95 -33.75 -20.32
C ARG A 129 44.07 -32.77 -21.09
N ILE A 130 43.91 -32.94 -22.40
CA ILE A 130 43.00 -32.11 -23.21
C ILE A 130 41.54 -32.35 -22.78
N GLN A 131 41.13 -33.62 -22.60
CA GLN A 131 39.81 -33.96 -22.09
C GLN A 131 39.59 -33.38 -20.68
N GLN A 132 40.54 -33.53 -19.76
CA GLN A 132 40.48 -32.96 -18.43
C GLN A 132 40.32 -31.43 -18.47
N ARG A 133 41.11 -30.72 -19.29
CA ARG A 133 40.99 -29.26 -19.45
C ARG A 133 39.60 -28.87 -19.96
N ASN A 134 39.09 -29.58 -20.97
CA ASN A 134 37.77 -29.33 -21.52
C ASN A 134 36.66 -29.57 -20.47
N ILE A 135 36.78 -30.63 -19.67
CA ILE A 135 35.86 -30.92 -18.55
C ILE A 135 35.92 -29.79 -17.51
N THR A 136 37.11 -29.37 -17.07
CA THR A 136 37.27 -28.26 -16.13
C THR A 136 36.63 -26.97 -16.65
N THR A 137 36.88 -26.60 -17.91
CA THR A 137 36.26 -25.42 -18.52
C THR A 137 34.73 -25.54 -18.59
N VAL A 138 34.19 -26.73 -18.90
CA VAL A 138 32.73 -26.95 -18.88
C VAL A 138 32.15 -26.81 -17.47
N VAL A 139 32.83 -27.36 -16.45
CA VAL A 139 32.42 -27.23 -15.04
C VAL A 139 32.43 -25.76 -14.60
N GLU A 140 33.47 -25.00 -14.90
CA GLU A 140 33.55 -23.55 -14.62
C GLU A 140 32.41 -22.77 -15.28
N LYS A 141 32.09 -23.06 -16.54
CA LYS A 141 30.99 -22.41 -17.26
C LYS A 141 29.61 -22.80 -16.70
N LEU A 142 29.41 -24.05 -16.32
CA LEU A 142 28.17 -24.50 -15.66
C LEU A 142 28.00 -23.85 -14.29
N GLN A 143 29.06 -23.74 -13.48
CA GLN A 143 29.04 -23.07 -12.18
C GLN A 143 28.67 -21.59 -12.28
N LEU A 144 29.03 -20.90 -13.37
CA LEU A 144 28.59 -19.51 -13.62
C LEU A 144 27.11 -19.41 -14.00
N CYS A 145 26.54 -20.43 -14.63
CA CYS A 145 25.13 -20.44 -15.06
C CYS A 145 24.17 -20.86 -13.95
N LEU A 146 24.63 -21.71 -13.01
CA LEU A 146 23.80 -22.34 -11.98
C LEU A 146 23.06 -21.32 -11.08
N PRO A 147 23.71 -20.25 -10.54
CA PRO A 147 23.03 -19.23 -9.76
C PRO A 147 21.97 -18.44 -10.53
N VAL A 148 22.15 -18.29 -11.86
CA VAL A 148 21.16 -17.59 -12.72
C VAL A 148 19.88 -18.42 -12.83
N LEU A 149 20.02 -19.73 -12.99
CA LEU A 149 18.90 -20.67 -13.06
C LEU A 149 18.18 -20.79 -11.70
N GLU A 150 18.92 -20.87 -10.60
CA GLU A 150 18.35 -20.88 -9.25
C GLU A 150 17.57 -19.59 -8.95
N MET A 151 18.16 -18.41 -9.22
CA MET A 151 17.49 -17.13 -9.00
C MET A 151 16.27 -16.94 -9.91
N TYR A 152 16.29 -17.46 -11.14
CA TYR A 152 15.14 -17.45 -12.04
C TYR A 152 14.04 -18.45 -11.62
N SER A 153 14.41 -19.60 -11.04
CA SER A 153 13.45 -20.53 -10.42
C SER A 153 12.76 -19.88 -9.22
N LYS A 154 13.55 -19.28 -8.32
CA LYS A 154 13.07 -18.51 -7.17
C LYS A 154 12.16 -17.36 -7.57
N LEU A 155 12.46 -16.66 -8.66
CA LEU A 155 11.58 -15.65 -9.24
C LEU A 155 10.20 -16.24 -9.62
N LYS A 156 10.18 -17.35 -10.36
CA LYS A 156 8.92 -18.02 -10.73
C LYS A 156 8.13 -18.49 -9.52
N GLU A 157 8.79 -19.05 -8.51
CA GLU A 157 8.17 -19.42 -7.23
C GLU A 157 7.56 -18.20 -6.53
N GLN A 158 8.30 -17.08 -6.41
CA GLN A 158 7.81 -15.84 -5.79
C GLN A 158 6.60 -15.26 -6.51
N MET A 159 6.55 -15.32 -7.85
CA MET A 159 5.35 -14.93 -8.60
C MET A 159 4.17 -15.85 -8.30
N SER A 160 4.37 -17.17 -8.30
CA SER A 160 3.31 -18.15 -7.99
C SER A 160 2.76 -17.99 -6.56
N ALA A 161 3.62 -17.60 -5.61
CA ALA A 161 3.27 -17.31 -4.23
C ALA A 161 2.67 -15.90 -4.01
N LYS A 162 2.34 -15.15 -5.09
CA LYS A 162 1.84 -13.77 -5.08
C LYS A 162 2.72 -12.75 -4.33
N ARG A 163 4.03 -13.02 -4.18
CA ARG A 163 5.00 -12.15 -3.48
C ARG A 163 5.71 -11.19 -4.43
N TYR A 164 4.93 -10.39 -5.15
CA TYR A 164 5.38 -9.57 -6.29
C TYR A 164 6.55 -8.62 -5.97
N TYR A 165 6.60 -8.02 -4.77
CA TYR A 165 7.76 -7.21 -4.36
C TYR A 165 9.07 -8.03 -4.31
N SER A 166 9.02 -9.23 -3.72
CA SER A 166 10.21 -10.10 -3.67
C SER A 166 10.61 -10.62 -5.06
N ALA A 167 9.64 -10.80 -5.96
CA ALA A 167 9.87 -11.09 -7.36
C ALA A 167 10.59 -9.92 -8.06
N LEU A 168 10.07 -8.68 -7.97
CA LEU A 168 10.69 -7.48 -8.54
C LEU A 168 12.13 -7.28 -8.07
N LYS A 169 12.40 -7.43 -6.76
CA LYS A 169 13.77 -7.33 -6.22
C LYS A 169 14.69 -8.45 -6.74
N THR A 170 14.16 -9.65 -6.95
CA THR A 170 14.91 -10.78 -7.51
C THR A 170 15.17 -10.58 -9.01
N MET A 171 14.25 -9.94 -9.75
CA MET A 171 14.42 -9.52 -11.15
C MET A 171 15.51 -8.46 -11.29
N GLU A 172 15.49 -7.43 -10.44
CA GLU A 172 16.51 -6.37 -10.41
C GLU A 172 17.90 -6.95 -10.12
N GLN A 173 18.01 -7.88 -9.17
CA GLN A 173 19.25 -8.60 -8.90
C GLN A 173 19.72 -9.44 -10.09
N LEU A 174 18.81 -10.17 -10.76
CA LEU A 174 19.10 -10.90 -12.00
C LEU A 174 19.65 -9.98 -13.10
N GLU A 175 19.03 -8.81 -13.29
CA GLU A 175 19.36 -7.84 -14.33
C GLU A 175 20.70 -7.12 -14.07
N ASN A 176 20.94 -6.65 -12.84
CA ASN A 176 22.12 -5.86 -12.50
C ASN A 176 23.36 -6.69 -12.12
N VAL A 177 23.19 -7.90 -11.56
CA VAL A 177 24.32 -8.69 -11.01
C VAL A 177 24.65 -9.92 -11.86
N TYR A 178 23.63 -10.62 -12.36
CA TYR A 178 23.81 -11.95 -12.97
C TYR A 178 23.87 -11.91 -14.50
N PHE A 179 22.98 -11.21 -15.19
CA PHE A 179 22.99 -11.16 -16.67
C PHE A 179 24.25 -10.52 -17.28
N PRO A 180 24.91 -9.50 -16.70
CA PRO A 180 26.18 -8.98 -17.24
C PRO A 180 27.29 -10.03 -17.31
N ARG A 181 27.22 -11.09 -16.48
CA ARG A 181 28.20 -12.19 -16.44
C ARG A 181 27.92 -13.33 -17.42
N VAL A 182 26.67 -13.45 -17.89
CA VAL A 182 26.17 -14.65 -18.62
C VAL A 182 25.42 -14.28 -19.92
N SER A 183 25.47 -13.01 -20.34
CA SER A 183 24.82 -12.44 -21.54
C SER A 183 25.18 -13.12 -22.87
N GLN A 184 26.30 -13.86 -22.93
CA GLN A 184 26.76 -14.59 -24.11
C GLN A 184 25.92 -15.84 -24.42
N TYR A 185 25.11 -16.32 -23.48
CA TYR A 185 24.32 -17.54 -23.65
C TYR A 185 22.89 -17.26 -24.14
N ARG A 186 22.45 -18.02 -25.14
CA ARG A 186 21.12 -17.88 -25.78
C ARG A 186 19.94 -18.04 -24.80
N PHE A 187 20.10 -18.85 -23.74
CA PHE A 187 19.06 -18.99 -22.71
C PHE A 187 18.91 -17.72 -21.85
N CYS A 188 20.01 -17.01 -21.55
CA CYS A 188 19.96 -15.73 -20.85
C CYS A 188 19.30 -14.64 -21.70
N GLN A 189 19.57 -14.61 -23.02
CA GLN A 189 18.89 -13.69 -23.94
C GLN A 189 17.37 -13.88 -23.90
N LEU A 190 16.90 -15.13 -23.96
CA LEU A 190 15.47 -15.44 -23.84
C LEU A 190 14.89 -15.15 -22.44
N MET A 191 15.69 -15.19 -21.37
CA MET A 191 15.27 -14.71 -20.04
C MET A 191 15.12 -13.18 -20.01
N ILE A 192 16.07 -12.45 -20.60
CA ILE A 192 16.05 -10.98 -20.70
C ILE A 192 14.86 -10.50 -21.54
N GLU A 193 14.55 -11.16 -22.65
CA GLU A 193 13.36 -10.85 -23.49
C GLU A 193 12.03 -11.08 -22.75
N ASN A 194 12.01 -11.96 -21.75
CA ASN A 194 10.81 -12.23 -20.96
C ASN A 194 10.72 -11.39 -19.68
N LEU A 195 11.81 -10.79 -19.18
CA LEU A 195 11.78 -9.90 -18.01
C LEU A 195 10.77 -8.75 -18.13
N PRO A 196 10.70 -7.99 -19.26
CA PRO A 196 9.70 -6.93 -19.43
C PRO A 196 8.27 -7.46 -19.39
N LYS A 197 8.01 -8.64 -19.95
CA LYS A 197 6.67 -9.27 -19.91
C LYS A 197 6.29 -9.60 -18.48
N LEU A 198 7.21 -10.18 -17.70
CA LEU A 198 7.00 -10.46 -16.27
C LEU A 198 6.76 -9.19 -15.45
N ARG A 199 7.38 -8.05 -15.81
CA ARG A 199 7.07 -6.74 -15.19
C ARG A 199 5.64 -6.30 -15.49
N GLU A 200 5.19 -6.46 -16.74
CA GLU A 200 3.83 -6.11 -17.14
C GLU A 200 2.78 -7.06 -16.55
N ASP A 201 3.05 -8.37 -16.49
CA ASP A 201 2.21 -9.36 -15.81
C ASP A 201 1.99 -8.97 -14.33
N ILE A 202 3.05 -8.53 -13.65
CA ILE A 202 2.97 -8.04 -12.26
C ILE A 202 2.11 -6.76 -12.16
N LYS A 203 2.25 -5.82 -13.09
CA LYS A 203 1.39 -4.62 -13.16
C LYS A 203 -0.08 -4.99 -13.39
N GLU A 204 -0.37 -5.87 -14.36
CA GLU A 204 -1.74 -6.30 -14.67
C GLU A 204 -2.40 -6.97 -13.48
N ILE A 205 -1.69 -7.87 -12.79
CA ILE A 205 -2.22 -8.54 -11.59
C ILE A 205 -2.45 -7.54 -10.45
N SER A 206 -1.50 -6.63 -10.16
CA SER A 206 -1.71 -5.61 -9.11
C SER A 206 -2.84 -4.63 -9.45
N MET A 207 -3.08 -4.36 -10.73
CA MET A 207 -4.22 -3.60 -11.22
C MET A 207 -5.53 -4.39 -11.19
N SER A 208 -5.50 -5.72 -11.25
CA SER A 208 -6.68 -6.58 -11.00
C SER A 208 -7.04 -6.57 -9.51
N ASP A 209 -6.06 -6.83 -8.63
CA ASP A 209 -6.23 -6.76 -7.17
C ASP A 209 -6.81 -5.40 -6.74
N LEU A 210 -6.36 -4.28 -7.35
CA LEU A 210 -6.95 -2.95 -7.13
C LEU A 210 -8.42 -2.84 -7.60
N LYS A 211 -8.78 -3.39 -8.78
CA LYS A 211 -10.17 -3.33 -9.28
C LYS A 211 -11.13 -4.07 -8.35
N ASP A 212 -10.72 -5.24 -7.89
CA ASP A 212 -11.51 -6.07 -6.96
C ASP A 212 -11.66 -5.34 -5.60
N PHE A 213 -10.59 -4.70 -5.12
CA PHE A 213 -10.65 -3.81 -3.96
C PHE A 213 -11.61 -2.62 -4.14
N LEU A 214 -11.55 -1.93 -5.29
CA LEU A 214 -12.42 -0.78 -5.58
C LEU A 214 -13.90 -1.16 -5.65
N GLU A 215 -14.23 -2.39 -6.04
CA GLU A 215 -15.59 -2.93 -6.00
C GLU A 215 -15.97 -3.43 -4.60
N SER A 216 -15.02 -4.00 -3.85
CA SER A 216 -15.24 -4.41 -2.45
C SER A 216 -15.53 -3.22 -1.54
N ILE A 217 -14.75 -2.14 -1.62
CA ILE A 217 -14.98 -0.91 -0.84
C ILE A 217 -16.39 -0.35 -1.09
N ARG A 218 -16.90 -0.41 -2.31
CA ARG A 218 -18.24 0.08 -2.66
C ARG A 218 -19.37 -0.67 -1.94
N LYS A 219 -19.12 -1.89 -1.46
CA LYS A 219 -20.09 -2.69 -0.69
C LYS A 219 -19.96 -2.46 0.82
N HIS A 220 -18.78 -2.04 1.28
CA HIS A 220 -18.48 -1.81 2.69
C HIS A 220 -18.62 -0.34 3.11
N SER A 221 -18.57 0.61 2.17
CA SER A 221 -18.75 2.05 2.41
C SER A 221 -19.97 2.37 3.26
N ASP A 222 -21.10 1.73 2.96
CA ASP A 222 -22.39 2.01 3.59
C ASP A 222 -22.34 1.67 5.10
N LYS A 223 -21.66 0.57 5.46
CA LYS A 223 -21.43 0.16 6.85
C LYS A 223 -20.41 1.04 7.57
N ILE A 224 -19.32 1.42 6.87
CA ILE A 224 -18.30 2.33 7.41
C ILE A 224 -18.94 3.68 7.77
N GLY A 225 -19.77 4.22 6.87
CA GLY A 225 -20.48 5.47 7.11
C GLY A 225 -21.54 5.37 8.21
N GLU A 226 -22.25 4.25 8.32
CA GLU A 226 -23.18 4.01 9.43
C GLU A 226 -22.45 4.00 10.78
N THR A 227 -21.34 3.25 10.88
CA THR A 227 -20.53 3.15 12.10
C THR A 227 -19.95 4.51 12.48
N ALA A 228 -19.39 5.26 11.52
CA ALA A 228 -18.87 6.60 11.74
C ALA A 228 -19.94 7.60 12.22
N MET A 229 -21.14 7.57 11.64
CA MET A 229 -22.26 8.43 12.07
C MET A 229 -22.79 8.04 13.46
N LYS A 230 -22.89 6.74 13.78
CA LYS A 230 -23.24 6.26 15.13
C LYS A 230 -22.21 6.73 16.17
N GLN A 231 -20.92 6.58 15.87
CA GLN A 231 -19.84 6.98 16.75
C GLN A 231 -19.85 8.50 17.03
N ALA A 232 -20.03 9.32 15.99
CA ALA A 232 -20.15 10.77 16.14
C ALA A 232 -21.37 11.16 17.01
N GLN A 233 -22.50 10.48 16.84
CA GLN A 233 -23.70 10.68 17.67
C GLN A 233 -23.46 10.31 19.15
N GLN A 234 -22.79 9.18 19.42
CA GLN A 234 -22.41 8.76 20.78
C GLN A 234 -21.43 9.74 21.44
N GLN A 235 -20.41 10.21 20.72
CA GLN A 235 -19.47 11.22 21.21
C GLN A 235 -20.17 12.55 21.55
N LYS A 236 -21.19 12.95 20.78
CA LYS A 236 -22.01 14.14 21.05
C LYS A 236 -22.87 13.95 22.31
N LEU A 237 -23.48 12.78 22.50
CA LEU A 237 -24.21 12.45 23.73
C LEU A 237 -23.29 12.50 24.96
N PHE A 238 -22.12 11.86 24.89
CA PHE A 238 -21.14 11.82 25.98
C PHE A 238 -20.61 13.21 26.35
N SER A 239 -20.25 14.03 25.37
CA SER A 239 -19.79 15.41 25.60
C SER A 239 -20.88 16.34 26.16
N VAL A 240 -22.14 16.18 25.74
CA VAL A 240 -23.28 16.92 26.33
C VAL A 240 -23.55 16.49 27.77
N ILE A 241 -23.39 15.20 28.11
CA ILE A 241 -23.50 14.70 29.50
C ILE A 241 -22.39 15.29 30.38
N LEU A 242 -21.14 15.33 29.90
CA LEU A 242 -20.00 15.97 30.58
C LEU A 242 -20.22 17.48 30.81
N GLN A 243 -20.75 18.20 29.82
CA GLN A 243 -21.08 19.62 29.98
C GLN A 243 -22.21 19.84 30.99
N LYS A 244 -23.25 18.99 31.00
CA LYS A 244 -24.32 19.05 32.01
C LYS A 244 -23.80 18.77 33.43
N GLN A 245 -22.84 17.85 33.62
CA GLN A 245 -22.22 17.64 34.93
C GLN A 245 -21.36 18.82 35.40
N ASN A 246 -20.62 19.48 34.49
CA ASN A 246 -19.78 20.63 34.85
C ASN A 246 -20.58 21.86 35.27
N ASN A 247 -21.76 22.10 34.68
CA ASN A 247 -22.63 23.21 35.09
C ASN A 247 -23.27 23.05 36.49
N VAL A 248 -23.22 21.86 37.11
CA VAL A 248 -23.72 21.65 38.48
C VAL A 248 -22.68 22.04 39.55
N LYS A 249 -21.39 22.23 39.17
CA LYS A 249 -20.30 22.48 40.13
C LYS A 249 -19.92 23.96 40.34
N PHE A 250 -20.56 24.91 39.65
CA PHE A 250 -20.31 26.35 39.83
C PHE A 250 -21.45 27.07 40.56
N GLY A 251 -21.79 26.59 41.76
CA GLY A 251 -22.99 27.06 42.46
C GLY A 251 -23.11 26.81 43.96
N LYS A 252 -22.03 26.91 44.76
CA LYS A 252 -22.09 27.26 46.21
C LYS A 252 -20.70 27.30 46.88
N THR A 253 -20.34 28.47 47.43
CA THR A 253 -19.33 28.59 48.49
C THR A 253 -19.80 29.63 49.53
N VAL A 254 -20.43 29.15 50.61
CA VAL A 254 -20.46 29.73 51.99
C VAL A 254 -21.17 31.11 52.13
N TYR A 255 -22.12 31.32 53.04
CA TYR A 255 -21.97 31.41 54.52
C TYR A 255 -23.10 30.80 55.37
N ILE A 256 -22.79 30.66 56.66
CA ILE A 256 -23.50 30.03 57.80
C ILE A 256 -24.06 31.17 58.70
N ASN A 257 -25.19 31.11 59.42
CA ASN A 257 -25.98 30.01 60.02
C ASN A 257 -27.49 30.36 60.12
N ASP A 258 -28.38 29.39 60.33
CA ASP A 258 -29.08 29.12 61.62
C ASP A 258 -30.06 27.91 61.50
N ARG A 259 -30.66 27.49 62.62
CA ARG A 259 -31.34 26.20 62.87
C ARG A 259 -32.79 26.11 62.37
N ILE A 260 -33.20 24.93 61.91
CA ILE A 260 -34.37 24.10 62.35
C ILE A 260 -34.43 22.85 61.42
N PRO A 261 -34.66 21.63 61.94
CA PRO A 261 -34.87 20.44 61.10
C PRO A 261 -36.37 20.17 60.87
N GLU A 262 -36.81 20.16 59.61
CA GLU A 262 -38.10 19.57 59.22
C GLU A 262 -37.95 18.67 57.99
N GLU A 263 -38.67 17.55 58.03
CA GLU A 263 -38.56 16.43 57.09
C GLU A 263 -39.25 16.74 55.76
N ARG A 264 -38.54 16.58 54.63
CA ARG A 264 -39.17 16.39 53.31
C ARG A 264 -38.43 15.34 52.49
N ASN A 265 -39.20 14.34 52.05
CA ASN A 265 -38.71 13.21 51.26
C ASN A 265 -38.13 13.66 49.92
N GLU A 266 -36.86 13.35 49.66
CA GLU A 266 -36.31 13.37 48.30
C GLU A 266 -36.88 12.19 47.51
N ILE A 267 -37.80 12.49 46.59
CA ILE A 267 -38.17 11.54 45.55
C ILE A 267 -37.02 11.49 44.54
N VAL A 268 -36.08 10.58 44.78
CA VAL A 268 -35.03 10.24 43.82
C VAL A 268 -35.69 9.58 42.62
N LEU A 269 -35.97 10.38 41.58
CA LEU A 269 -36.32 9.87 40.26
C LEU A 269 -35.09 9.19 39.65
N LYS A 270 -34.92 7.90 39.96
CA LYS A 270 -34.11 7.00 39.13
C LYS A 270 -34.73 7.00 37.72
N PRO A 271 -33.99 7.35 36.66
CA PRO A 271 -34.33 6.89 35.33
C PRO A 271 -34.23 5.36 35.37
N VAL A 272 -35.32 4.69 35.02
CA VAL A 272 -35.28 3.25 34.77
C VAL A 272 -34.45 3.08 33.50
N PHE A 273 -33.25 2.52 33.66
CA PHE A 273 -32.59 1.84 32.56
C PHE A 273 -33.38 0.55 32.37
N GLU A 274 -34.11 0.46 31.26
CA GLU A 274 -34.42 -0.85 30.68
C GLU A 274 -33.10 -1.34 30.09
N GLU A 275 -32.50 -2.32 30.77
CA GLU A 275 -31.26 -3.00 30.39
C GLU A 275 -31.53 -3.90 29.15
N GLU A 276 -31.73 -3.28 27.99
CA GLU A 276 -31.71 -3.99 26.70
C GLU A 276 -30.33 -3.85 26.05
N ASP A 277 -29.57 -4.94 26.15
CA ASP A 277 -28.27 -5.23 25.52
C ASP A 277 -27.14 -4.19 25.71
N GLU A 278 -26.35 -4.42 26.76
CA GLU A 278 -24.89 -4.17 26.74
C GLU A 278 -24.19 -5.08 25.71
N ASN A 279 -24.51 -4.91 24.43
CA ASN A 279 -23.52 -5.17 23.39
C ASN A 279 -22.57 -3.96 23.38
N GLU A 280 -21.41 -4.12 24.02
CA GLU A 280 -20.21 -3.38 23.62
C GLU A 280 -19.92 -3.77 22.16
N GLU A 281 -20.59 -3.12 21.19
CA GLU A 281 -20.21 -3.15 19.79
C GLU A 281 -18.77 -2.64 19.73
N GLU A 282 -17.79 -3.57 19.62
CA GLU A 282 -16.39 -3.24 19.37
C GLU A 282 -16.35 -2.17 18.29
N VAL A 283 -15.67 -1.04 18.57
CA VAL A 283 -15.65 0.13 17.69
C VAL A 283 -14.92 -0.23 16.40
N LEU A 284 -15.67 -0.81 15.46
CA LEU A 284 -15.17 -1.51 14.29
C LEU A 284 -14.46 -0.48 13.40
N THR A 285 -13.13 -0.49 13.42
CA THR A 285 -12.36 0.55 12.78
C THR A 285 -12.37 0.34 11.27
N VAL A 286 -12.09 1.40 10.50
CA VAL A 286 -12.04 1.33 9.03
C VAL A 286 -11.07 0.23 8.54
N GLN A 287 -10.04 -0.09 9.34
CA GLN A 287 -9.05 -1.13 9.07
C GLN A 287 -9.58 -2.56 9.31
N ASP A 288 -10.57 -2.73 10.19
CA ASP A 288 -11.19 -4.04 10.50
C ASP A 288 -12.24 -4.43 9.45
N LEU A 289 -12.88 -3.44 8.79
CA LEU A 289 -13.85 -3.70 7.72
C LEU A 289 -13.21 -3.90 6.33
N VAL A 290 -12.00 -3.39 6.09
CA VAL A 290 -11.42 -3.28 4.73
C VAL A 290 -9.92 -3.54 4.72
N ASP A 291 -9.48 -4.54 3.94
CA ASP A 291 -8.07 -4.74 3.62
C ASP A 291 -7.59 -3.73 2.57
N PHE A 292 -6.80 -2.74 3.00
CA PHE A 292 -6.15 -1.75 2.13
C PHE A 292 -4.86 -2.25 1.45
N SER A 293 -4.39 -3.47 1.76
CA SER A 293 -3.17 -4.05 1.17
C SER A 293 -3.11 -3.98 -0.36
N PRO A 294 -4.20 -4.17 -1.14
CA PRO A 294 -4.17 -4.04 -2.60
C PRO A 294 -3.74 -2.64 -3.07
N VAL A 295 -4.16 -1.57 -2.38
CA VAL A 295 -3.78 -0.19 -2.71
C VAL A 295 -2.31 0.03 -2.43
N TYR A 296 -1.84 -0.34 -1.23
CA TYR A 296 -0.44 -0.13 -0.84
C TYR A 296 0.52 -0.98 -1.68
N ARG A 297 0.15 -2.23 -2.01
CA ARG A 297 0.91 -3.10 -2.91
C ARG A 297 1.00 -2.48 -4.31
N CYS A 298 -0.10 -2.01 -4.87
CA CYS A 298 -0.11 -1.46 -6.22
C CYS A 298 0.64 -0.11 -6.30
N LEU A 299 0.42 0.80 -5.34
CA LEU A 299 1.19 2.04 -5.19
C LEU A 299 2.71 1.76 -5.13
N HIS A 300 3.12 0.81 -4.29
CA HIS A 300 4.54 0.47 -4.13
C HIS A 300 5.14 -0.23 -5.36
N ILE A 301 4.38 -1.08 -6.07
CA ILE A 301 4.82 -1.69 -7.33
C ILE A 301 5.04 -0.62 -8.40
N TYR A 302 4.11 0.31 -8.57
CA TYR A 302 4.26 1.41 -9.53
C TYR A 302 5.38 2.39 -9.14
N SER A 303 5.62 2.58 -7.84
CA SER A 303 6.79 3.30 -7.30
C SER A 303 8.12 2.69 -7.70
N VAL A 304 8.31 1.39 -7.44
CA VAL A 304 9.55 0.66 -7.81
C VAL A 304 9.76 0.63 -9.33
N LEU A 305 8.69 0.74 -10.12
CA LEU A 305 8.76 0.77 -11.59
C LEU A 305 8.89 2.17 -12.19
N GLY A 306 8.80 3.25 -11.38
CA GLY A 306 8.91 4.64 -11.83
C GLY A 306 7.67 5.21 -12.53
N ASP A 307 6.53 4.51 -12.48
CA ASP A 307 5.29 4.83 -13.19
C ASP A 307 4.19 5.40 -12.27
N GLU A 308 4.55 5.92 -11.08
CA GLU A 308 3.63 6.39 -10.02
C GLU A 308 2.49 7.28 -10.54
N GLU A 309 2.81 8.26 -11.39
CA GLU A 309 1.85 9.23 -11.94
C GLU A 309 0.71 8.54 -12.71
N THR A 310 0.98 7.42 -13.39
CA THR A 310 -0.04 6.66 -14.12
C THR A 310 -1.02 5.99 -13.17
N PHE A 311 -0.53 5.46 -12.04
CA PHE A 311 -1.32 4.86 -10.99
C PHE A 311 -2.15 5.90 -10.24
N GLU A 312 -1.54 7.03 -9.84
CA GLU A 312 -2.26 8.13 -9.19
C GLU A 312 -3.41 8.64 -10.07
N ASN A 313 -3.14 8.91 -11.34
CA ASN A 313 -4.14 9.36 -12.29
C ASN A 313 -5.25 8.33 -12.51
N TYR A 314 -4.93 7.04 -12.55
CA TYR A 314 -5.94 5.99 -12.63
C TYR A 314 -6.82 5.95 -11.37
N TYR A 315 -6.20 5.88 -10.19
CA TYR A 315 -6.88 5.80 -8.90
C TYR A 315 -7.82 7.00 -8.70
N ARG A 316 -7.27 8.23 -8.78
CA ARG A 316 -8.04 9.48 -8.62
C ARG A 316 -9.19 9.59 -9.64
N LYS A 317 -9.01 9.08 -10.86
CA LYS A 317 -10.05 9.07 -11.92
C LYS A 317 -11.17 8.06 -11.63
N GLN A 318 -10.86 6.88 -11.07
CA GLN A 318 -11.90 5.91 -10.69
C GLN A 318 -12.66 6.35 -9.43
N ARG A 319 -11.95 6.83 -8.39
CA ARG A 319 -12.60 7.36 -7.18
C ARG A 319 -13.50 8.57 -7.48
N LYS A 320 -13.09 9.48 -8.37
CA LYS A 320 -13.94 10.58 -8.85
C LYS A 320 -15.19 10.13 -9.62
N LYS A 321 -15.18 8.94 -10.26
CA LYS A 321 -16.41 8.33 -10.81
C LYS A 321 -17.27 7.71 -9.71
N GLN A 322 -16.69 6.98 -8.77
CA GLN A 322 -17.42 6.37 -7.65
C GLN A 322 -18.11 7.44 -6.78
N ALA A 323 -17.43 8.54 -6.46
CA ALA A 323 -18.01 9.71 -5.80
C ALA A 323 -19.26 10.23 -6.56
N ARG A 324 -19.19 10.37 -7.88
CA ARG A 324 -20.32 10.84 -8.70
C ARG A 324 -21.54 9.93 -8.62
N LEU A 325 -21.33 8.62 -8.46
CA LEU A 325 -22.39 7.61 -8.29
C LEU A 325 -23.00 7.66 -6.89
N VAL A 326 -22.15 7.67 -5.85
CA VAL A 326 -22.57 7.82 -4.43
C VAL A 326 -23.41 9.08 -4.22
N LEU A 327 -23.08 10.16 -4.91
CA LEU A 327 -23.82 11.43 -4.85
C LEU A 327 -25.13 11.44 -5.67
N GLN A 328 -25.59 10.34 -6.26
CA GLN A 328 -26.91 10.29 -6.92
C GLN A 328 -27.97 9.86 -5.91
N PRO A 329 -29.02 10.67 -5.65
CA PRO A 329 -30.10 10.27 -4.75
C PRO A 329 -30.90 9.10 -5.33
N GLN A 330 -31.40 8.23 -4.47
CA GLN A 330 -32.38 7.22 -4.84
C GLN A 330 -33.74 7.88 -5.08
N SER A 331 -34.54 7.37 -6.02
CA SER A 331 -35.81 8.00 -6.45
C SER A 331 -36.75 8.35 -5.29
N ASN A 332 -36.86 7.46 -4.31
CA ASN A 332 -37.79 7.56 -3.17
C ASN A 332 -37.10 8.08 -1.89
N MET A 333 -35.89 8.65 -2.00
CA MET A 333 -35.10 9.13 -0.84
C MET A 333 -35.86 10.14 0.05
N HIS A 334 -36.79 10.89 -0.55
CA HIS A 334 -37.56 11.95 0.11
C HIS A 334 -38.85 11.48 0.77
N GLU A 335 -39.23 10.21 0.63
CA GLU A 335 -40.45 9.64 1.22
C GLU A 335 -40.20 9.08 2.62
N THR A 336 -38.94 8.74 2.97
CA THR A 336 -38.60 8.04 4.21
C THR A 336 -37.30 8.54 4.82
N VAL A 337 -37.24 8.51 6.15
CA VAL A 337 -36.05 8.82 6.97
C VAL A 337 -34.87 7.90 6.59
N ASP A 338 -35.14 6.62 6.35
CA ASP A 338 -34.12 5.65 5.93
C ASP A 338 -33.53 5.95 4.55
N GLY A 339 -34.30 6.57 3.65
CA GLY A 339 -33.79 7.08 2.39
C GLY A 339 -32.68 8.11 2.60
N TYR A 340 -32.94 9.13 3.42
CA TYR A 340 -31.94 10.12 3.80
C TYR A 340 -30.76 9.51 4.58
N ARG A 341 -31.02 8.61 5.54
CA ARG A 341 -29.99 7.92 6.32
C ARG A 341 -29.00 7.19 5.40
N ARG A 342 -29.50 6.37 4.47
CA ARG A 342 -28.68 5.64 3.48
C ARG A 342 -27.89 6.57 2.56
N TYR A 343 -28.48 7.69 2.13
CA TYR A 343 -27.78 8.67 1.31
C TYR A 343 -26.59 9.29 2.07
N PHE A 344 -26.78 9.68 3.33
CA PHE A 344 -25.70 10.24 4.14
C PHE A 344 -24.62 9.20 4.50
N THR A 345 -24.99 7.97 4.90
CA THR A 345 -23.99 6.95 5.23
C THR A 345 -23.12 6.56 4.04
N GLN A 346 -23.69 6.45 2.83
CA GLN A 346 -22.92 6.21 1.60
C GLN A 346 -21.88 7.30 1.34
N ILE A 347 -22.24 8.57 1.56
CA ILE A 347 -21.34 9.71 1.38
C ILE A 347 -20.25 9.73 2.47
N VAL A 348 -20.61 9.57 3.74
CA VAL A 348 -19.64 9.53 4.85
C VAL A 348 -18.65 8.39 4.64
N GLY A 349 -19.14 7.17 4.36
CA GLY A 349 -18.29 6.01 4.12
C GLY A 349 -17.30 6.20 2.96
N PHE A 350 -17.70 6.91 1.89
CA PHE A 350 -16.79 7.27 0.82
C PHE A 350 -15.68 8.22 1.30
N PHE A 351 -16.03 9.30 2.02
CA PHE A 351 -15.04 10.30 2.46
C PHE A 351 -14.15 9.82 3.62
N VAL A 352 -14.65 8.97 4.52
CA VAL A 352 -13.86 8.31 5.56
C VAL A 352 -12.79 7.39 4.97
N VAL A 353 -13.11 6.69 3.88
CA VAL A 353 -12.12 5.89 3.12
C VAL A 353 -11.07 6.77 2.45
N GLU A 354 -11.46 7.90 1.84
CA GLU A 354 -10.47 8.82 1.24
C GLU A 354 -9.58 9.47 2.31
N ASP A 355 -10.12 9.82 3.48
CA ASP A 355 -9.35 10.37 4.60
C ASP A 355 -8.37 9.35 5.20
N HIS A 356 -8.78 8.08 5.30
CA HIS A 356 -7.87 7.00 5.71
C HIS A 356 -6.69 6.87 4.73
N ILE A 357 -6.96 6.92 3.42
CA ILE A 357 -5.94 6.81 2.39
C ILE A 357 -5.04 8.06 2.37
N LEU A 358 -5.59 9.25 2.58
CA LEU A 358 -4.84 10.51 2.73
C LEU A 358 -3.81 10.44 3.88
N HIS A 359 -4.17 9.82 5.01
CA HIS A 359 -3.28 9.71 6.17
C HIS A 359 -2.24 8.58 6.05
N VAL A 360 -2.58 7.46 5.39
CA VAL A 360 -1.66 6.30 5.29
C VAL A 360 -0.76 6.35 4.04
N THR A 361 -1.20 6.97 2.94
CA THR A 361 -0.42 7.03 1.69
C THR A 361 0.31 8.37 1.54
N GLN A 362 1.61 8.32 1.27
CA GLN A 362 2.37 9.50 0.87
C GLN A 362 2.15 9.73 -0.63
N GLY A 363 1.50 10.85 -1.00
CA GLY A 363 1.35 11.32 -2.39
C GLY A 363 0.03 10.93 -3.08
N LEU A 364 -0.38 9.67 -3.01
CA LEU A 364 -1.52 9.14 -3.81
C LEU A 364 -2.81 9.98 -3.69
N VAL A 365 -3.19 10.35 -2.48
CA VAL A 365 -4.29 11.28 -2.19
C VAL A 365 -3.69 12.51 -1.50
N THR A 366 -3.92 13.70 -2.05
CA THR A 366 -3.47 14.96 -1.45
C THR A 366 -4.64 15.68 -0.79
N ARG A 367 -4.34 16.55 0.18
CA ARG A 367 -5.37 17.35 0.84
C ARG A 367 -6.12 18.24 -0.16
N ALA A 368 -5.41 18.87 -1.10
CA ALA A 368 -6.00 19.68 -2.18
C ALA A 368 -6.97 18.86 -3.07
N TYR A 369 -6.60 17.64 -3.49
CA TYR A 369 -7.51 16.76 -4.24
C TYR A 369 -8.77 16.42 -3.44
N THR A 370 -8.59 16.14 -2.15
CA THR A 370 -9.67 15.78 -1.21
C THR A 370 -10.64 16.95 -1.00
N ASP A 371 -10.11 18.17 -0.82
CA ASP A 371 -10.90 19.39 -0.70
C ASP A 371 -11.62 19.75 -2.02
N GLU A 372 -11.02 19.55 -3.20
CA GLU A 372 -11.71 19.68 -4.50
C GLU A 372 -12.88 18.68 -4.64
N LEU A 373 -12.63 17.42 -4.27
CA LEU A 373 -13.62 16.35 -4.34
C LEU A 373 -14.79 16.62 -3.39
N TRP A 374 -14.50 17.09 -2.18
CA TRP A 374 -15.49 17.52 -1.20
C TRP A 374 -16.28 18.76 -1.69
N ASN A 375 -15.64 19.79 -2.22
CA ASN A 375 -16.35 20.98 -2.73
C ASN A 375 -17.33 20.65 -3.87
N MET A 376 -16.97 19.71 -4.74
CA MET A 376 -17.86 19.17 -5.78
C MET A 376 -19.01 18.36 -5.17
N ALA A 377 -18.72 17.49 -4.20
CA ALA A 377 -19.72 16.71 -3.48
C ALA A 377 -20.72 17.59 -2.73
N LEU A 378 -20.23 18.47 -1.85
CA LEU A 378 -21.00 19.41 -1.05
C LEU A 378 -21.94 20.27 -1.91
N SER A 379 -21.46 20.79 -3.04
CA SER A 379 -22.29 21.59 -3.96
C SER A 379 -23.43 20.76 -4.59
N LYS A 380 -23.20 19.47 -4.85
CA LYS A 380 -24.22 18.54 -5.36
C LYS A 380 -25.19 18.08 -4.26
N ILE A 381 -24.70 17.82 -3.04
CA ILE A 381 -25.50 17.47 -1.86
C ILE A 381 -26.46 18.61 -1.53
N ILE A 382 -26.00 19.86 -1.50
CA ILE A 382 -26.85 21.03 -1.25
C ILE A 382 -27.96 21.15 -2.31
N ALA A 383 -27.64 20.93 -3.59
CA ALA A 383 -28.65 20.97 -4.65
C ALA A 383 -29.69 19.85 -4.51
N VAL A 384 -29.26 18.63 -4.19
CA VAL A 384 -30.13 17.46 -3.95
C VAL A 384 -31.03 17.72 -2.73
N LEU A 385 -30.45 18.09 -1.58
CA LEU A 385 -31.21 18.32 -0.35
C LEU A 385 -32.21 19.48 -0.50
N ARG A 386 -31.82 20.60 -1.12
CA ARG A 386 -32.74 21.74 -1.37
C ARG A 386 -33.93 21.35 -2.27
N ALA A 387 -33.70 20.48 -3.27
CA ALA A 387 -34.77 19.96 -4.09
C ALA A 387 -35.70 19.04 -3.28
N HIS A 388 -35.16 18.07 -2.56
CA HIS A 388 -35.96 17.10 -1.82
C HIS A 388 -36.67 17.68 -0.59
N SER A 389 -36.07 18.65 0.12
CA SER A 389 -36.73 19.35 1.24
C SER A 389 -37.96 20.15 0.78
N SER A 390 -37.95 20.68 -0.46
CA SER A 390 -39.07 21.44 -1.01
C SER A 390 -40.34 20.61 -1.24
N TYR A 391 -40.22 19.28 -1.38
CA TYR A 391 -41.35 18.35 -1.50
C TYR A 391 -41.85 17.84 -0.14
N CYS A 392 -41.09 18.05 0.94
CA CYS A 392 -41.46 17.58 2.27
C CYS A 392 -42.62 18.44 2.82
N THR A 393 -43.78 17.79 3.00
CA THR A 393 -45.00 18.43 3.55
C THR A 393 -45.30 18.03 4.98
N ASP A 394 -44.56 17.07 5.54
CA ASP A 394 -44.64 16.67 6.93
C ASP A 394 -43.55 17.39 7.76
N PRO A 395 -43.93 18.17 8.81
CA PRO A 395 -42.96 18.76 9.73
C PRO A 395 -42.05 17.75 10.42
N ASP A 396 -42.56 16.56 10.76
CA ASP A 396 -41.84 15.61 11.59
C ASP A 396 -40.66 14.97 10.78
N LEU A 397 -40.91 14.58 9.52
CA LEU A 397 -39.86 14.22 8.55
C LEU A 397 -38.81 15.32 8.32
N VAL A 398 -39.22 16.60 8.26
CA VAL A 398 -38.28 17.72 8.07
C VAL A 398 -37.38 17.93 9.30
N LEU A 399 -37.91 17.70 10.50
CA LEU A 399 -37.13 17.75 11.74
C LEU A 399 -36.10 16.60 11.81
N GLU A 400 -36.50 15.39 11.42
CA GLU A 400 -35.59 14.24 11.33
C GLU A 400 -34.51 14.45 10.27
N LEU A 401 -34.86 14.99 9.10
CA LEU A 401 -33.89 15.42 8.08
C LEU A 401 -32.88 16.42 8.63
N LYS A 402 -33.33 17.44 9.38
CA LYS A 402 -32.43 18.41 10.04
C LYS A 402 -31.49 17.72 11.03
N ASN A 403 -31.97 16.76 11.82
CA ASN A 403 -31.14 16.02 12.77
C ASN A 403 -30.10 15.13 12.05
N LEU A 404 -30.48 14.47 10.95
CA LEU A 404 -29.56 13.70 10.11
C LEU A 404 -28.49 14.59 9.46
N ILE A 405 -28.85 15.78 8.95
CA ILE A 405 -27.89 16.74 8.38
C ILE A 405 -26.90 17.23 9.45
N VAL A 406 -27.36 17.47 10.69
CA VAL A 406 -26.47 17.86 11.80
C VAL A 406 -25.48 16.73 12.13
N ILE A 407 -25.94 15.49 12.29
CA ILE A 407 -25.05 14.33 12.54
C ILE A 407 -24.05 14.15 11.38
N PHE A 408 -24.53 14.28 10.13
CA PHE A 408 -23.68 14.22 8.94
C PHE A 408 -22.60 15.31 8.91
N ALA A 409 -22.97 16.55 9.25
CA ALA A 409 -22.03 17.67 9.35
C ALA A 409 -21.02 17.48 10.48
N ASP A 410 -21.48 17.12 11.68
CA ASP A 410 -20.61 16.85 12.85
C ASP A 410 -19.60 15.73 12.54
N THR A 411 -20.06 14.64 11.92
CA THR A 411 -19.22 13.49 11.55
C THR A 411 -18.09 13.91 10.62
N LEU A 412 -18.41 14.61 9.53
CA LEU A 412 -17.42 15.06 8.56
C LEU A 412 -16.52 16.18 9.09
N GLN A 413 -17.02 17.02 9.99
CA GLN A 413 -16.20 18.00 10.72
C GLN A 413 -15.16 17.31 11.62
N GLY A 414 -15.48 16.15 12.19
CA GLY A 414 -14.54 15.30 12.93
C GLY A 414 -13.34 14.83 12.10
N TYR A 415 -13.55 14.53 10.81
CA TYR A 415 -12.49 14.25 9.83
C TYR A 415 -11.92 15.53 9.18
N GLY A 416 -12.22 16.72 9.72
CA GLY A 416 -11.67 17.99 9.26
C GLY A 416 -12.19 18.49 7.91
N PHE A 417 -13.35 18.05 7.44
CA PHE A 417 -13.98 18.61 6.24
C PHE A 417 -14.76 19.91 6.55
N PRO A 418 -14.73 20.93 5.67
CA PRO A 418 -15.46 22.18 5.90
C PRO A 418 -16.97 22.00 5.63
N VAL A 419 -17.79 22.17 6.67
CA VAL A 419 -19.24 21.89 6.64
C VAL A 419 -20.16 23.11 6.72
N ASN A 420 -19.62 24.33 6.83
CA ASN A 420 -20.40 25.58 7.05
C ASN A 420 -21.60 25.75 6.09
N ARG A 421 -21.43 25.40 4.81
CA ARG A 421 -22.49 25.50 3.79
C ARG A 421 -23.69 24.56 4.03
N LEU A 422 -23.54 23.53 4.85
CA LEU A 422 -24.65 22.67 5.31
C LEU A 422 -25.49 23.37 6.37
N PHE A 423 -24.86 24.15 7.26
CA PHE A 423 -25.57 24.98 8.24
C PHE A 423 -26.31 26.14 7.55
N ASP A 424 -25.74 26.74 6.51
CA ASP A 424 -26.44 27.72 5.66
C ASP A 424 -27.73 27.11 5.07
N LEU A 425 -27.65 25.89 4.51
CA LEU A 425 -28.80 25.15 4.00
C LEU A 425 -29.83 24.82 5.09
N LEU A 426 -29.40 24.52 6.33
CA LEU A 426 -30.32 24.29 7.44
C LEU A 426 -31.15 25.54 7.77
N PHE A 427 -30.63 26.76 7.55
CA PHE A 427 -31.43 27.99 7.68
C PHE A 427 -32.46 28.15 6.54
N GLU A 428 -32.17 27.68 5.33
CA GLU A 428 -33.16 27.63 4.25
C GLU A 428 -34.26 26.59 4.54
N ILE A 429 -33.88 25.41 5.03
CA ILE A 429 -34.83 24.34 5.40
C ILE A 429 -35.69 24.77 6.60
N ARG A 430 -35.16 25.53 7.55
CA ARG A 430 -35.93 26.13 8.66
C ARG A 430 -37.11 26.96 8.17
N ASP A 431 -36.89 27.78 7.14
CA ASP A 431 -37.93 28.68 6.65
C ASP A 431 -39.02 27.90 5.90
N GLN A 432 -38.65 26.80 5.23
CA GLN A 432 -39.60 25.80 4.70
C GLN A 432 -40.37 25.09 5.83
N TYR A 433 -39.69 24.66 6.90
CA TYR A 433 -40.31 24.02 8.07
C TYR A 433 -41.34 24.93 8.74
N ASN A 434 -41.01 26.22 8.94
CA ASN A 434 -41.93 27.21 9.48
C ASN A 434 -43.17 27.38 8.59
N GLU A 435 -43.01 27.47 7.26
CA GLU A 435 -44.15 27.53 6.33
C GLU A 435 -45.02 26.27 6.37
N THR A 436 -44.41 25.08 6.55
CA THR A 436 -45.15 23.82 6.68
C THR A 436 -45.89 23.71 8.01
N LEU A 437 -45.27 24.11 9.14
CA LEU A 437 -45.96 24.26 10.43
C LEU A 437 -47.13 25.23 10.33
N LEU A 438 -46.95 26.40 9.70
CA LEU A 438 -48.01 27.41 9.54
C LEU A 438 -49.20 26.87 8.75
N LYS A 439 -49.00 25.94 7.81
CA LYS A 439 -50.08 25.22 7.12
C LYS A 439 -50.77 24.19 8.03
N LYS A 440 -50.00 23.37 8.78
CA LYS A 440 -50.53 22.38 9.75
C LYS A 440 -51.43 23.07 10.79
N TRP A 441 -50.97 24.17 11.39
CA TRP A 441 -51.75 24.96 12.35
C TRP A 441 -52.91 25.76 11.74
N ALA A 442 -52.87 26.09 10.44
CA ALA A 442 -54.04 26.61 9.73
C ALA A 442 -55.17 25.57 9.62
N GLY A 443 -54.84 24.27 9.62
CA GLY A 443 -55.80 23.18 9.79
C GLY A 443 -56.40 23.23 11.20
N VAL A 444 -55.57 23.00 12.21
CA VAL A 444 -56.01 22.90 13.61
C VAL A 444 -56.82 24.12 14.09
N PHE A 445 -56.46 25.35 13.71
CA PHE A 445 -57.27 26.51 14.07
C PHE A 445 -58.65 26.50 13.42
N ARG A 446 -58.79 26.01 12.18
CA ARG A 446 -60.08 25.85 11.52
C ARG A 446 -60.95 24.85 12.25
N ASP A 447 -60.36 23.72 12.65
CA ASP A 447 -61.04 22.65 13.37
C ASP A 447 -61.53 23.16 14.73
N ILE A 448 -60.69 23.89 15.49
CA ILE A 448 -61.09 24.57 16.74
C ILE A 448 -62.24 25.56 16.51
N PHE A 449 -62.25 26.32 15.41
CA PHE A 449 -63.35 27.25 15.09
C PHE A 449 -64.61 26.54 14.57
N GLU A 450 -64.55 25.27 14.20
CA GLU A 450 -65.70 24.48 13.76
C GLU A 450 -66.29 23.62 14.90
N GLU A 451 -65.48 23.30 15.92
CA GLU A 451 -65.90 22.65 17.16
C GLU A 451 -66.39 23.63 18.26
N ASP A 452 -65.99 24.91 18.22
CA ASP A 452 -66.37 25.87 19.27
C ASP A 452 -67.88 26.18 19.27
N ASN A 453 -68.44 26.29 20.48
CA ASN A 453 -69.86 26.54 20.70
C ASN A 453 -70.21 28.03 20.80
N TYR A 454 -69.21 28.91 20.68
CA TYR A 454 -69.33 30.37 20.75
C TYR A 454 -70.18 30.88 21.93
N SER A 455 -70.02 30.25 23.10
CA SER A 455 -70.70 30.62 24.34
C SER A 455 -69.73 30.84 25.51
N PRO A 456 -70.04 31.72 26.47
CA PRO A 456 -69.26 31.91 27.70
C PRO A 456 -69.08 30.59 28.47
N ILE A 457 -67.85 30.20 28.81
CA ILE A 457 -67.58 28.92 29.49
C ILE A 457 -68.27 28.91 30.87
N PRO A 458 -69.22 27.99 31.13
CA PRO A 458 -69.75 27.77 32.46
C PRO A 458 -68.73 27.03 33.32
N ILE A 459 -68.59 27.45 34.57
CA ILE A 459 -67.76 26.78 35.59
C ILE A 459 -68.68 26.46 36.77
N VAL A 460 -68.93 25.18 36.99
CA VAL A 460 -69.80 24.69 38.05
C VAL A 460 -69.01 24.50 39.35
N ASN A 461 -67.74 24.06 39.26
CA ASN A 461 -66.91 23.68 40.40
C ASN A 461 -65.53 24.36 40.42
N GLU A 462 -64.88 24.41 41.59
CA GLU A 462 -63.52 24.95 41.75
C GLU A 462 -62.45 24.13 41.01
N GLU A 463 -62.67 22.82 40.84
CA GLU A 463 -61.79 21.93 40.08
C GLU A 463 -61.80 22.23 38.57
N GLU A 464 -62.98 22.53 38.01
CA GLU A 464 -63.13 23.00 36.64
C GLU A 464 -62.45 24.37 36.46
N TYR A 465 -62.59 25.28 37.44
CA TYR A 465 -61.88 26.56 37.43
C TYR A 465 -60.36 26.36 37.36
N LYS A 466 -59.79 25.56 38.26
CA LYS A 466 -58.35 25.25 38.27
C LYS A 466 -57.88 24.62 36.96
N THR A 467 -58.69 23.75 36.37
CA THR A 467 -58.39 23.08 35.08
C THR A 467 -58.36 24.07 33.90
N VAL A 468 -59.28 25.03 33.86
CA VAL A 468 -59.28 26.07 32.80
C VAL A 468 -58.17 27.08 33.02
N ILE A 469 -57.93 27.51 34.27
CA ILE A 469 -56.85 28.46 34.61
C ILE A 469 -55.44 27.85 34.40
N SER A 470 -55.26 26.54 34.60
CA SER A 470 -54.00 25.87 34.25
C SER A 470 -53.73 25.81 32.75
N LYS A 471 -54.79 25.84 31.93
CA LYS A 471 -54.72 25.87 30.47
C LYS A 471 -54.53 27.27 29.91
N PHE A 472 -55.20 28.27 30.51
CA PHE A 472 -55.14 29.67 30.10
C PHE A 472 -55.01 30.59 31.31
N PRO A 473 -53.90 31.36 31.46
CA PRO A 473 -53.72 32.27 32.59
C PRO A 473 -54.67 33.47 32.46
N PHE A 474 -55.84 33.37 33.08
CA PHE A 474 -56.81 34.45 33.19
C PHE A 474 -56.86 34.97 34.63
N GLN A 475 -56.86 36.29 34.79
CA GLN A 475 -56.94 36.95 36.09
C GLN A 475 -58.04 38.00 36.03
N ASP A 476 -59.12 37.78 36.78
CA ASP A 476 -60.23 38.71 36.94
C ASP A 476 -60.56 38.85 38.43
N PRO A 477 -60.12 39.95 39.08
CA PRO A 477 -60.32 40.15 40.51
C PRO A 477 -61.78 40.18 40.96
N ASP A 478 -62.75 40.41 40.05
CA ASP A 478 -64.17 40.47 40.39
C ASP A 478 -64.88 39.15 40.11
N LEU A 479 -64.39 38.36 39.15
CA LEU A 479 -64.84 36.98 38.95
C LEU A 479 -64.30 36.04 40.05
N GLU A 480 -63.10 36.28 40.57
CA GLU A 480 -62.54 35.51 41.69
C GLU A 480 -63.40 35.60 42.96
N LYS A 481 -63.98 36.77 43.26
CA LYS A 481 -64.83 37.02 44.43
C LYS A 481 -66.23 36.39 44.37
N GLN A 482 -66.70 35.95 43.20
CA GLN A 482 -68.04 35.37 43.05
C GLN A 482 -68.13 33.95 43.62
N SER A 483 -69.32 33.53 44.04
CA SER A 483 -69.65 32.14 44.34
C SER A 483 -69.94 31.36 43.05
N PHE A 484 -69.66 30.06 43.01
CA PHE A 484 -70.03 29.20 41.89
C PHE A 484 -71.57 29.05 41.75
N PRO A 485 -72.12 28.84 40.55
CA PRO A 485 -71.42 28.68 39.26
C PRO A 485 -70.97 30.03 38.65
N LYS A 486 -69.74 30.06 38.14
CA LYS A 486 -69.15 31.23 37.45
C LYS A 486 -69.31 31.08 35.94
N LYS A 487 -69.15 32.17 35.19
CA LYS A 487 -69.03 32.13 33.73
C LYS A 487 -67.80 32.93 33.31
N LEU A 488 -66.88 32.33 32.57
CA LEU A 488 -65.80 33.09 31.95
C LEU A 488 -66.36 33.86 30.75
N PRO A 489 -65.91 35.10 30.50
CA PRO A 489 -66.38 35.90 29.37
C PRO A 489 -66.00 35.34 27.99
N MET A 490 -64.99 34.46 27.91
CA MET A 490 -64.53 33.80 26.68
C MET A 490 -65.21 32.44 26.46
N SER A 491 -65.23 31.97 25.21
CA SER A 491 -65.58 30.58 24.86
C SER A 491 -64.36 29.65 24.86
N GLN A 492 -64.59 28.34 24.63
CA GLN A 492 -63.54 27.31 24.68
C GLN A 492 -62.45 27.52 23.63
N SER A 493 -62.72 28.18 22.49
CA SER A 493 -61.68 28.44 21.49
C SER A 493 -60.48 29.24 22.04
N VAL A 494 -60.66 30.13 23.02
CA VAL A 494 -59.54 30.96 23.54
C VAL A 494 -58.49 30.12 24.29
N PRO A 495 -58.82 29.30 25.31
CA PRO A 495 -57.86 28.38 25.92
C PRO A 495 -57.23 27.40 24.93
N HIS A 496 -58.00 26.85 23.98
CA HIS A 496 -57.49 25.89 23.01
C HIS A 496 -56.49 26.54 22.03
N ILE A 497 -56.80 27.72 21.48
CA ILE A 497 -55.88 28.48 20.63
C ILE A 497 -54.59 28.83 21.41
N TYR A 498 -54.69 29.25 22.68
CA TYR A 498 -53.51 29.55 23.49
C TYR A 498 -52.59 28.33 23.68
N ILE A 499 -53.15 27.14 23.95
CA ILE A 499 -52.37 25.89 24.01
C ILE A 499 -51.70 25.62 22.66
N GLN A 500 -52.43 25.66 21.54
CA GLN A 500 -51.84 25.36 20.23
C GLN A 500 -50.77 26.37 19.78
N VAL A 501 -50.86 27.64 20.21
CA VAL A 501 -49.78 28.61 19.98
C VAL A 501 -48.54 28.27 20.81
N LYS A 502 -48.70 27.75 22.05
CA LYS A 502 -47.56 27.25 22.84
C LYS A 502 -46.93 26.00 22.21
N GLU A 503 -47.74 25.07 21.70
CA GLU A 503 -47.25 23.89 20.97
C GLU A 503 -46.50 24.28 19.68
N PHE A 504 -46.97 25.29 18.93
CA PHE A 504 -46.21 25.85 17.81
C PHE A 504 -44.87 26.44 18.26
N ILE A 505 -44.83 27.21 19.34
CA ILE A 505 -43.58 27.77 19.89
C ILE A 505 -42.59 26.65 20.26
N TYR A 506 -43.06 25.57 20.90
CA TYR A 506 -42.23 24.39 21.18
C TYR A 506 -41.77 23.68 19.89
N ALA A 507 -42.63 23.51 18.89
CA ALA A 507 -42.27 22.89 17.62
C ALA A 507 -41.22 23.71 16.83
N SER A 508 -41.32 25.04 16.85
CA SER A 508 -40.29 25.94 16.28
C SER A 508 -39.00 25.94 17.10
N LEU A 509 -39.07 25.86 18.43
CA LEU A 509 -37.89 25.72 19.31
C LEU A 509 -37.14 24.41 19.04
N LYS A 510 -37.84 23.28 18.94
CA LYS A 510 -37.28 21.95 18.69
C LYS A 510 -36.46 21.88 17.39
N PHE A 511 -36.81 22.72 16.40
CA PHE A 511 -35.98 22.88 15.20
C PHE A 511 -34.71 23.70 15.49
N SER A 512 -34.80 24.76 16.29
CA SER A 512 -33.66 25.62 16.70
C SER A 512 -32.65 24.92 17.61
N GLU A 513 -33.06 23.92 18.38
CA GLU A 513 -32.16 23.06 19.14
C GLU A 513 -31.07 22.47 18.23
N SER A 514 -29.86 22.31 18.75
CA SER A 514 -28.65 21.82 18.04
C SER A 514 -28.10 22.67 16.87
N LEU A 515 -28.67 23.86 16.55
CA LEU A 515 -28.15 24.74 15.48
C LEU A 515 -27.00 25.68 15.90
N HIS A 516 -26.38 25.46 17.06
CA HIS A 516 -25.26 26.26 17.60
C HIS A 516 -25.49 27.79 17.62
N ARG A 517 -26.75 28.22 17.73
CA ARG A 517 -27.19 29.62 17.80
C ARG A 517 -27.08 30.18 19.23
N SER A 518 -26.92 31.49 19.37
CA SER A 518 -27.11 32.15 20.68
C SER A 518 -28.59 32.18 21.05
N SER A 519 -28.90 32.19 22.36
CA SER A 519 -30.28 32.27 22.84
C SER A 519 -31.04 33.46 22.22
N THR A 520 -30.37 34.60 22.07
CA THR A 520 -30.91 35.83 21.47
C THR A 520 -31.40 35.66 20.04
N GLU A 521 -30.71 34.86 19.21
CA GLU A 521 -31.12 34.62 17.83
C GLU A 521 -32.29 33.63 17.74
N ILE A 522 -32.35 32.67 18.67
CA ILE A 522 -33.49 31.74 18.81
C ILE A 522 -34.73 32.52 19.23
N ASP A 523 -34.61 33.40 20.22
CA ASP A 523 -35.67 34.24 20.77
C ASP A 523 -36.30 35.18 19.72
N ASP A 524 -35.46 35.88 18.96
CA ASP A 524 -35.90 36.77 17.89
C ASP A 524 -36.56 35.99 16.74
N MET A 525 -36.12 34.75 16.47
CA MET A 525 -36.73 33.83 15.50
C MET A 525 -38.08 33.28 15.99
N LEU A 526 -38.21 32.91 17.26
CA LEU A 526 -39.47 32.47 17.88
C LEU A 526 -40.51 33.60 17.85
N ARG A 527 -40.13 34.84 18.18
CA ARG A 527 -41.07 35.97 18.09
C ARG A 527 -41.46 36.29 16.64
N LYS A 528 -40.54 36.20 15.67
CA LYS A 528 -40.87 36.40 14.22
C LYS A 528 -41.82 35.32 13.68
N SER A 529 -41.56 34.04 13.98
CA SER A 529 -42.42 32.92 13.55
C SER A 529 -43.80 32.95 14.24
N THR A 530 -43.85 33.24 15.54
CA THR A 530 -45.11 33.41 16.30
C THR A 530 -45.91 34.60 15.79
N ASN A 531 -45.25 35.73 15.46
CA ASN A 531 -45.89 36.86 14.80
C ASN A 531 -46.52 36.45 13.47
N LEU A 532 -45.86 35.64 12.66
CA LEU A 532 -46.40 35.16 11.40
C LEU A 532 -47.61 34.23 11.59
N LEU A 533 -47.59 33.35 12.60
CA LEU A 533 -48.73 32.52 12.99
C LEU A 533 -49.95 33.39 13.36
N LEU A 534 -49.77 34.36 14.26
CA LEU A 534 -50.85 35.21 14.77
C LEU A 534 -51.40 36.15 13.67
N THR A 535 -50.52 36.87 12.98
CA THR A 535 -50.92 37.94 12.04
C THR A 535 -51.34 37.44 10.66
N ARG A 536 -50.81 36.31 10.19
CA ARG A 536 -51.15 35.73 8.88
C ARG A 536 -52.12 34.55 9.00
N THR A 537 -51.76 33.53 9.77
CA THR A 537 -52.52 32.27 9.82
C THR A 537 -53.81 32.40 10.62
N LEU A 538 -53.72 32.80 11.90
CA LEU A 538 -54.88 32.94 12.78
C LEU A 538 -55.83 34.05 12.32
N SER A 539 -55.28 35.19 11.88
CA SER A 539 -56.03 36.27 11.23
C SER A 539 -56.80 35.81 9.99
N SER A 540 -56.19 35.01 9.11
CA SER A 540 -56.86 34.45 7.93
C SER A 540 -57.99 33.49 8.32
N CYS A 541 -57.80 32.65 9.34
CA CYS A 541 -58.84 31.77 9.87
C CYS A 541 -60.02 32.57 10.44
N LEU A 542 -59.76 33.62 11.23
CA LEU A 542 -60.79 34.53 11.76
C LEU A 542 -61.53 35.31 10.65
N LEU A 543 -60.82 35.79 9.62
CA LEU A 543 -61.44 36.45 8.47
C LEU A 543 -62.34 35.49 7.68
N ASN A 544 -61.95 34.23 7.53
CA ASN A 544 -62.76 33.22 6.86
C ASN A 544 -63.96 32.80 7.72
N LEU A 545 -63.80 32.73 9.05
CA LEU A 545 -64.90 32.53 9.99
C LEU A 545 -65.92 33.66 9.87
N ILE A 546 -65.50 34.92 10.06
CA ILE A 546 -66.37 36.12 10.01
C ILE A 546 -67.16 36.25 8.69
N LYS A 547 -66.65 35.68 7.60
CA LYS A 547 -67.29 35.63 6.27
C LYS A 547 -68.27 34.46 6.06
N LYS A 548 -68.38 33.50 6.98
CA LYS A 548 -69.38 32.41 6.88
C LYS A 548 -70.80 32.99 6.90
N PRO A 549 -71.70 32.60 5.96
CA PRO A 549 -72.99 33.26 5.77
C PRO A 549 -74.03 32.99 6.87
N HIS A 550 -73.75 32.09 7.82
CA HIS A 550 -74.70 31.62 8.84
C HIS A 550 -74.33 32.02 10.28
N ILE A 551 -73.36 32.92 10.48
CA ILE A 551 -72.98 33.38 11.83
C ILE A 551 -74.03 34.32 12.41
N GLY A 552 -74.54 33.97 13.59
CA GLY A 552 -75.47 34.78 14.37
C GLY A 552 -74.81 35.99 15.05
N LEU A 553 -75.61 37.00 15.36
CA LEU A 553 -75.12 38.23 16.02
C LEU A 553 -74.49 37.95 17.39
N THR A 554 -75.03 37.00 18.15
CA THR A 554 -74.51 36.57 19.45
C THR A 554 -73.14 35.91 19.34
N GLU A 555 -72.96 35.04 18.36
CA GLU A 555 -71.69 34.35 18.07
C GLU A 555 -70.62 35.37 17.63
N LEU A 556 -71.00 36.36 16.81
CA LEU A 556 -70.12 37.45 16.40
C LEU A 556 -69.66 38.30 17.59
N VAL A 557 -70.56 38.64 18.53
CA VAL A 557 -70.20 39.34 19.77
C VAL A 557 -69.24 38.49 20.61
N GLN A 558 -69.47 37.18 20.72
CA GLN A 558 -68.57 36.28 21.43
C GLN A 558 -67.19 36.20 20.75
N ILE A 559 -67.12 36.16 19.42
CA ILE A 559 -65.85 36.20 18.66
C ILE A 559 -65.08 37.49 18.96
N ILE A 560 -65.74 38.65 19.07
CA ILE A 560 -65.10 39.93 19.42
C ILE A 560 -64.53 39.87 20.86
N ILE A 561 -65.28 39.33 21.82
CA ILE A 561 -64.81 39.12 23.20
C ILE A 561 -63.60 38.16 23.21
N ASN A 562 -63.67 37.05 22.46
CA ASN A 562 -62.59 36.09 22.32
C ASN A 562 -61.32 36.72 21.73
N THR A 563 -61.42 37.53 20.68
CA THR A 563 -60.26 38.24 20.11
C THR A 563 -59.64 39.24 21.09
N THR A 564 -60.44 39.81 22.01
CA THR A 564 -59.96 40.69 23.08
C THR A 564 -59.15 39.92 24.13
N HIS A 565 -59.58 38.71 24.50
CA HIS A 565 -58.82 37.84 25.39
C HIS A 565 -57.59 37.20 24.71
N LEU A 566 -57.64 36.94 23.41
CA LEU A 566 -56.45 36.55 22.63
C LEU A 566 -55.43 37.69 22.49
N GLU A 567 -55.88 38.96 22.45
CA GLU A 567 -54.98 40.11 22.57
C GLU A 567 -54.24 40.12 23.92
N GLN A 568 -54.96 39.89 25.02
CA GLN A 568 -54.36 39.76 26.36
C GLN A 568 -53.40 38.57 26.43
N ALA A 569 -53.77 37.44 25.81
CA ALA A 569 -52.95 36.23 25.72
C ALA A 569 -51.56 36.46 25.11
N CYS A 570 -51.43 37.43 24.20
CA CYS A 570 -50.16 37.76 23.56
C CYS A 570 -49.07 38.17 24.56
N LYS A 571 -49.44 38.83 25.67
CA LYS A 571 -48.47 39.21 26.73
C LYS A 571 -47.91 37.96 27.43
N TYR A 572 -48.79 37.04 27.83
CA TYR A 572 -48.38 35.78 28.44
C TYR A 572 -47.55 34.89 27.49
N LEU A 573 -47.73 35.04 26.17
CA LEU A 573 -46.87 34.41 25.16
C LEU A 573 -45.49 35.09 25.02
N GLU A 574 -45.40 36.42 25.15
CA GLU A 574 -44.10 37.14 25.21
C GLU A 574 -43.27 36.68 26.42
N ASP A 575 -43.89 36.61 27.60
CA ASP A 575 -43.25 36.11 28.83
C ASP A 575 -42.84 34.63 28.69
N PHE A 576 -43.69 33.80 28.09
CA PHE A 576 -43.42 32.39 27.85
C PHE A 576 -42.22 32.15 26.92
N ILE A 577 -42.11 32.87 25.80
CA ILE A 577 -40.95 32.80 24.90
C ILE A 577 -39.67 33.24 25.64
N THR A 578 -39.75 34.33 26.41
CA THR A 578 -38.62 34.89 27.16
C THR A 578 -38.13 33.92 28.26
N ASN A 579 -39.05 33.26 28.96
CA ASN A 579 -38.74 32.22 29.95
C ASN A 579 -38.10 30.97 29.32
N ILE A 580 -38.55 30.55 28.14
CA ILE A 580 -37.99 29.38 27.42
C ILE A 580 -36.57 29.65 26.92
N THR A 581 -36.28 30.90 26.52
CA THR A 581 -34.99 31.28 25.94
C THR A 581 -33.95 31.71 26.99
N ASN A 582 -34.34 31.85 28.27
CA ASN A 582 -33.49 32.30 29.38
C ASN A 582 -32.81 33.66 29.14
N ILE A 583 -33.53 34.60 28.53
CA ILE A 583 -33.04 35.98 28.29
C ILE A 583 -33.65 36.93 29.31
N SER A 584 -32.84 37.84 29.86
CA SER A 584 -33.34 38.90 30.75
C SER A 584 -34.25 39.87 29.99
N GLN A 585 -35.39 40.25 30.60
CA GLN A 585 -36.35 41.22 30.04
C GLN A 585 -35.74 42.61 29.74
N GLU A 586 -34.52 42.90 30.21
CA GLU A 586 -33.85 44.19 30.05
C GLU A 586 -33.12 44.41 28.71
N THR A 587 -33.05 43.43 27.79
CA THR A 587 -32.45 43.66 26.45
C THR A 587 -33.40 44.43 25.53
N VAL A 588 -33.32 45.77 25.59
CA VAL A 588 -34.21 46.81 25.01
C VAL A 588 -34.49 46.74 23.48
N HIS A 589 -33.98 45.75 22.75
CA HIS A 589 -34.13 45.64 21.29
C HIS A 589 -34.98 44.43 20.81
N THR A 590 -35.64 43.71 21.70
CA THR A 590 -36.45 42.53 21.35
C THR A 590 -37.77 42.88 20.61
N THR A 591 -38.05 42.15 19.53
CA THR A 591 -39.22 42.33 18.67
C THR A 591 -40.53 41.93 19.37
N ARG A 592 -41.40 42.88 19.75
CA ARG A 592 -42.71 42.59 20.38
C ARG A 592 -43.64 41.76 19.49
N LEU A 593 -44.61 41.06 20.10
CA LEU A 593 -45.68 40.37 19.38
C LEU A 593 -46.75 41.38 18.89
N TYR A 594 -46.85 41.54 17.58
CA TYR A 594 -47.76 42.47 16.90
C TYR A 594 -49.19 41.93 16.74
N GLY A 595 -49.55 40.79 17.37
CA GLY A 595 -50.93 40.31 17.43
C GLY A 595 -51.91 41.39 17.90
N LEU A 596 -51.47 42.27 18.82
CA LEU A 596 -52.23 43.42 19.33
C LEU A 596 -52.78 44.37 18.24
N SER A 597 -52.12 44.55 17.10
CA SER A 597 -52.65 45.42 16.03
C SER A 597 -53.65 44.68 15.14
N THR A 598 -53.49 43.36 14.98
CA THR A 598 -54.33 42.56 14.08
C THR A 598 -55.72 42.31 14.67
N PHE A 599 -55.80 41.99 15.97
CA PHE A 599 -57.10 41.78 16.63
C PHE A 599 -57.90 43.10 16.78
N LYS A 600 -57.23 44.23 17.05
CA LYS A 600 -57.88 45.55 17.09
C LYS A 600 -58.54 45.95 15.77
N VAL A 601 -57.88 45.67 14.64
CA VAL A 601 -58.43 46.01 13.32
C VAL A 601 -59.68 45.18 13.01
N LEU A 602 -59.71 43.90 13.39
CA LEU A 602 -60.90 43.04 13.23
C LEU A 602 -62.10 43.55 14.05
N GLY A 603 -61.88 44.01 15.28
CA GLY A 603 -62.93 44.61 16.11
C GLY A 603 -63.52 45.92 15.55
N VAL A 604 -62.75 46.68 14.75
CA VAL A 604 -63.20 47.96 14.15
C VAL A 604 -63.93 47.75 12.82
N ILE A 605 -63.59 46.70 12.05
CA ILE A 605 -64.08 46.48 10.67
C ILE A 605 -65.60 46.24 10.56
N ARG A 606 -66.30 45.92 11.66
CA ARG A 606 -67.75 45.60 11.66
C ARG A 606 -68.59 46.41 12.66
N VAL A 607 -68.01 47.46 13.25
CA VAL A 607 -68.71 48.49 14.05
C VAL A 607 -69.12 49.69 13.17
N LYS A 608 -68.71 49.66 11.89
CA LYS A 608 -69.33 50.36 10.76
C LYS A 608 -70.04 49.34 9.87
#